data_AF-A0A9D1SEK4-F1
#
_entry.id   AF-A0A9D1SEK4-F1
#
_cell.length_a   1.000
_cell.length_b   1.000
_cell.length_c   1.000
_cell.angle_alpha   90.00
_cell.angle_beta   90.00
_cell.angle_gamma   90.00
#
_symmetry.space_group_name_H-M   'P 1'
#
loop_
_entity.id
_entity.type
_entity.pdbx_description
1 polymer ?
#
loop_
_entity_poly.entity_id
_entity_poly.type
_entity_poly.pdbx_seq_one_letter_code
_entity_poly.pdbx_strand_id
1 'polypeptide(L)'
;MEEIIMKYAFTPRGVCSARIEFELEGNTVKNVEFTRGCSGNTQGVAALCEGMDADEVIKRLEGINCGGKGTSCPDQLAKAIKMAKEQEK
;
A
#
# COMPACT_ATOMS: atom_id res chain seq x y z
N MET A 1 -12.35 23.30 -0.63
CA MET A 1 -12.10 22.48 0.57
C MET A 1 -10.76 21.84 0.31
N GLU A 2 -9.75 22.12 1.13
CA GLU A 2 -8.48 21.39 1.05
C GLU A 2 -8.71 20.00 1.65
N GLU A 3 -8.50 18.96 0.88
CA GLU A 3 -8.51 17.59 1.41
C GLU A 3 -7.26 17.43 2.28
N ILE A 4 -7.45 16.94 3.52
CA ILE A 4 -6.33 16.72 4.45
C ILE A 4 -5.59 15.49 3.95
N ILE A 5 -4.30 15.67 3.66
CA ILE A 5 -3.40 14.56 3.29
C ILE A 5 -2.81 13.96 4.57
N MET A 6 -3.13 12.70 4.83
CA MET A 6 -2.54 11.93 5.93
C MET A 6 -1.43 11.01 5.42
N LYS A 7 -0.30 10.96 6.15
CA LYS A 7 0.84 10.10 5.80
C LYS A 7 0.90 8.88 6.70
N TYR A 8 1.10 7.72 6.10
CA TYR A 8 1.19 6.45 6.81
C TYR A 8 2.51 5.77 6.53
N ALA A 9 3.01 5.09 7.56
CA ALA A 9 4.21 4.28 7.49
C ALA A 9 3.94 2.92 8.13
N PHE A 10 4.26 1.87 7.39
CA PHE A 10 3.97 0.50 7.78
C PHE A 10 5.22 -0.38 7.65
N THR A 11 5.46 -1.23 8.64
CA THR A 11 6.52 -2.26 8.59
C THR A 11 5.87 -3.59 8.23
N PRO A 12 6.00 -4.06 6.97
CA PRO A 12 5.35 -5.28 6.53
C PRO A 12 6.04 -6.52 7.09
N ARG A 13 5.30 -7.64 7.15
CA ARG A 13 5.82 -8.92 7.67
C ARG A 13 5.75 -10.02 6.61
N GLY A 14 6.75 -10.88 6.60
CA GLY A 14 6.80 -12.05 5.70
C GLY A 14 7.12 -11.71 4.23
N VAL A 15 7.62 -10.50 3.94
CA VAL A 15 7.92 -10.02 2.59
C VAL A 15 9.34 -9.44 2.49
N CYS A 16 9.77 -9.06 1.27
CA CYS A 16 11.11 -8.51 1.04
C CYS A 16 11.22 -7.00 1.30
N SER A 17 10.13 -6.24 1.20
CA SER A 17 10.11 -4.83 1.59
C SER A 17 10.27 -4.69 3.10
N ALA A 18 11.04 -3.70 3.53
CA ALA A 18 11.31 -3.40 4.93
C ALA A 18 10.36 -2.33 5.48
N ARG A 19 9.80 -1.50 4.60
CA ARG A 19 8.89 -0.40 4.94
C ARG A 19 8.03 -0.07 3.74
N ILE A 20 6.79 0.34 4.00
CA ILE A 20 5.82 0.83 3.02
C ILE A 20 5.32 2.16 3.54
N GLU A 21 5.38 3.19 2.70
CA GLU A 21 4.88 4.53 3.00
C GLU A 21 3.87 4.91 1.93
N PHE A 22 2.81 5.61 2.33
CA PHE A 22 1.80 6.11 1.42
C PHE A 22 1.03 7.24 2.07
N GLU A 23 0.29 7.98 1.26
CA GLU A 23 -0.57 9.05 1.68
C GLU A 23 -2.02 8.75 1.30
N LEU A 24 -2.96 9.18 2.15
CA LEU A 24 -4.37 9.20 1.82
C LEU A 24 -4.84 10.65 1.78
N GLU A 25 -5.43 11.02 0.65
CA GLU A 25 -6.17 12.27 0.44
C GLU A 25 -7.65 11.89 0.36
N GLY A 26 -8.34 11.92 1.50
CA GLY A 26 -9.66 11.29 1.64
C GLY A 26 -9.58 9.79 1.36
N ASN A 27 -10.27 9.30 0.32
CA ASN A 27 -10.20 7.89 -0.09
C ASN A 27 -9.18 7.63 -1.21
N THR A 28 -8.39 8.63 -1.60
CA THR A 28 -7.45 8.52 -2.72
C THR A 28 -6.04 8.19 -2.23
N VAL A 29 -5.43 7.15 -2.80
CA VAL A 29 -4.05 6.74 -2.50
C VAL A 29 -3.06 7.59 -3.28
N LYS A 30 -2.02 8.07 -2.60
CA LYS A 30 -0.96 8.93 -3.16
C LYS A 30 0.41 8.50 -2.63
N ASN A 31 1.47 8.82 -3.38
CA ASN A 31 2.86 8.76 -2.93
C ASN A 31 3.25 7.42 -2.28
N VAL A 32 2.87 6.31 -2.90
CA VAL A 32 3.25 4.97 -2.42
C VAL A 32 4.74 4.74 -2.63
N GLU A 33 5.46 4.42 -1.56
CA GLU A 33 6.88 4.09 -1.59
C GLU A 33 7.15 2.78 -0.85
N PHE A 34 8.02 1.95 -1.43
CA PHE A 34 8.50 0.74 -0.80
C PHE A 34 10.00 0.85 -0.56
N THR A 35 10.42 0.70 0.69
CA THR A 35 11.84 0.50 1.00
C THR A 35 12.19 -0.98 0.84
N ARG A 36 13.15 -1.28 -0.02
CA ARG A 36 13.61 -2.65 -0.36
C ARG A 36 12.54 -3.47 -1.11
N GLY A 37 12.99 -4.50 -1.82
CA GLY A 37 12.15 -5.40 -2.60
C GLY A 37 12.64 -5.51 -4.04
N CYS A 38 11.80 -6.07 -4.92
CA CYS A 38 12.10 -6.08 -6.35
C CYS A 38 11.88 -4.65 -6.89
N SER A 39 12.98 -3.94 -7.14
CA SER A 39 12.98 -2.51 -7.50
C SER A 39 11.95 -2.16 -8.60
N GLY A 40 11.95 -2.88 -9.72
CA GLY A 40 11.02 -2.60 -10.82
C GLY A 40 9.56 -2.89 -10.46
N ASN A 41 9.29 -4.00 -9.77
CA ASN A 41 7.92 -4.35 -9.40
C ASN A 41 7.35 -3.40 -8.33
N THR A 42 8.13 -3.02 -7.32
CA THR A 42 7.65 -2.10 -6.28
C THR A 42 7.38 -0.70 -6.82
N GLN A 43 8.23 -0.21 -7.75
CA GLN A 43 7.97 1.04 -8.46
C GLN A 43 6.72 0.94 -9.34
N GLY A 44 6.56 -0.16 -10.07
CA GLY A 44 5.38 -0.39 -10.91
C GLY A 44 4.08 -0.41 -10.10
N VAL A 45 4.07 -1.12 -8.98
CA VAL A 45 2.90 -1.17 -8.07
C VAL A 45 2.59 0.21 -7.50
N ALA A 46 3.61 0.95 -7.05
CA ALA A 46 3.44 2.31 -6.57
C ALA A 46 2.81 3.22 -7.62
N ALA A 47 3.35 3.21 -8.85
CA ALA A 47 2.84 4.01 -9.96
C ALA A 47 1.41 3.64 -10.35
N LEU A 48 1.04 2.35 -10.30
CA LEU A 48 -0.31 1.88 -10.60
C LEU A 48 -1.34 2.28 -9.52
N CYS A 49 -0.91 2.47 -8.27
CA CYS A 49 -1.79 2.86 -7.16
C CYS A 49 -2.00 4.38 -7.08
N GLU A 50 -1.15 5.17 -7.74
CA GLU A 50 -1.19 6.63 -7.67
C GLU A 50 -2.53 7.19 -8.18
N GLY A 51 -3.23 7.94 -7.32
CA GLY A 51 -4.54 8.50 -7.62
C GLY A 51 -5.69 7.50 -7.64
N MET A 52 -5.47 6.25 -7.22
CA MET A 52 -6.50 5.22 -7.18
C MET A 52 -7.31 5.29 -5.88
N ASP A 53 -8.59 4.93 -5.96
CA ASP A 53 -9.44 4.71 -4.78
C ASP A 53 -8.86 3.61 -3.88
N ALA A 54 -8.78 3.87 -2.58
CA ALA A 54 -8.18 2.99 -1.60
C ALA A 54 -8.86 1.60 -1.54
N ASP A 55 -10.18 1.53 -1.69
CA ASP A 55 -10.91 0.26 -1.69
C ASP A 55 -10.61 -0.56 -2.94
N GLU A 56 -10.40 0.10 -4.09
CA GLU A 56 -10.00 -0.57 -5.32
C GLU A 56 -8.55 -1.07 -5.24
N VAL A 57 -7.62 -0.30 -4.67
CA VAL A 57 -6.24 -0.77 -4.40
C VAL A 57 -6.27 -2.01 -3.51
N ILE A 58 -7.01 -1.95 -2.42
CA ILE A 58 -7.20 -3.09 -1.50
C ILE A 58 -7.69 -4.31 -2.26
N LYS A 59 -8.80 -4.17 -3.00
CA LYS A 59 -9.44 -5.26 -3.73
C LYS A 59 -8.52 -5.90 -4.77
N ARG A 60 -7.69 -5.12 -5.45
CA ARG A 60 -6.76 -5.61 -6.47
C ARG A 60 -5.57 -6.36 -5.88
N LEU A 61 -5.08 -5.90 -4.73
CA LEU A 61 -3.80 -6.36 -4.19
C LEU A 61 -3.93 -7.37 -3.04
N GLU A 62 -5.08 -7.41 -2.37
CA GLU A 62 -5.34 -8.35 -1.27
C GLU A 62 -5.21 -9.81 -1.73
N GLY A 63 -4.48 -10.60 -0.94
CA GLY A 63 -4.31 -12.04 -1.17
C GLY A 63 -3.25 -12.40 -2.21
N ILE A 64 -2.62 -11.43 -2.89
CA ILE A 64 -1.51 -11.74 -3.80
C ILE A 64 -0.39 -12.42 -3.00
N ASN A 65 -0.01 -13.62 -3.42
CA ASN A 65 0.98 -14.46 -2.76
C ASN A 65 2.30 -14.45 -3.52
N CYS A 66 3.41 -14.18 -2.83
CA CYS A 66 4.75 -14.24 -3.39
C CYS A 66 5.41 -15.58 -3.03
N GLY A 67 5.43 -16.51 -3.98
CA GLY A 67 6.23 -17.74 -3.87
C GLY A 67 5.90 -18.61 -2.66
N GLY A 68 4.62 -18.72 -2.29
CA GLY A 68 4.16 -19.57 -1.18
C GLY A 68 4.29 -18.95 0.21
N LYS A 69 4.68 -17.68 0.32
CA LYS A 69 4.80 -16.97 1.61
C LYS A 69 3.44 -16.68 2.29
N GLY A 70 2.33 -16.88 1.57
CA GLY A 70 0.98 -16.55 2.05
C GLY A 70 0.68 -15.05 2.03
N THR A 71 1.58 -14.25 1.46
CA THR A 71 1.48 -12.79 1.35
C THR A 71 2.50 -12.28 0.31
N SER A 72 2.45 -10.99 -0.03
CA SER A 72 3.37 -10.30 -0.94
C SER A 72 3.47 -8.82 -0.58
N CYS A 73 4.44 -8.09 -1.15
CA CYS A 73 4.53 -6.64 -0.88
C CYS A 73 3.24 -5.88 -1.27
N PRO A 74 2.60 -6.16 -2.43
CA PRO A 74 1.29 -5.58 -2.75
C PRO A 74 0.19 -5.94 -1.74
N ASP A 75 0.12 -7.21 -1.31
CA ASP A 75 -0.86 -7.64 -0.29
C ASP A 75 -0.62 -6.94 1.06
N GLN A 76 0.64 -6.70 1.44
CA GLN A 76 0.97 -5.93 2.64
C GLN A 76 0.60 -4.45 2.51
N LEU A 77 0.68 -3.87 1.31
CA LEU A 77 0.14 -2.52 1.06
C LEU A 77 -1.38 -2.49 1.25
N ALA A 78 -2.13 -3.46 0.70
CA ALA A 78 -3.58 -3.56 0.92
C ALA A 78 -3.94 -3.62 2.41
N LYS A 79 -3.22 -4.45 3.18
CA LYS A 79 -3.38 -4.54 4.64
C LYS A 79 -3.09 -3.21 5.34
N ALA A 80 -2.02 -2.51 4.93
CA ALA A 80 -1.66 -1.23 5.51
C ALA A 80 -2.73 -0.16 5.24
N ILE A 81 -3.28 -0.11 4.02
CA ILE A 81 -4.37 0.82 3.67
C ILE A 81 -5.64 0.49 4.47
N LYS A 82 -6.02 -0.79 4.62
CA LYS A 82 -7.15 -1.18 5.49
C LYS A 82 -6.97 -0.66 6.92
N MET A 83 -5.80 -0.86 7.51
CA MET A 83 -5.48 -0.41 8.87
C MET A 83 -5.50 1.12 9.00
N ALA A 84 -5.04 1.85 7.98
CA ALA A 84 -5.08 3.31 7.95
C ALA A 84 -6.53 3.81 7.94
N LYS A 85 -7.39 3.23 7.08
CA LYS A 85 -8.82 3.57 7.00
C LYS A 85 -9.61 3.25 8.26
N GLU A 86 -9.22 2.22 9.01
CA GLU A 86 -9.83 1.90 10.30
C GLU A 86 -9.48 2.91 11.39
N GLN A 87 -8.34 3.60 11.29
CA GLN A 87 -7.91 4.63 12.25
C GLN A 87 -8.57 5.99 12.00
N GLU A 88 -9.13 6.23 10.80
CA GLU A 88 -9.89 7.45 10.47
C GLU A 88 -11.38 7.37 10.84
N LYS A 89 -11.87 6.22 11.29
CA LYS A 89 -13.24 6.03 11.80
C LYS A 89 -13.35 6.39 13.27
#